data_AF-A0A3B9ZXV6-F1
#
_entry.id   AF-A0A3B9ZXV6-F1
#
_cell.length_a   1.000
_cell.length_b   1.000
_cell.length_c   1.000
_cell.angle_alpha   90.00
_cell.angle_beta   90.00
_cell.angle_gamma   90.00
#
_symmetry.space_group_name_H-M   'P 1'
#
loop_
_entity.id
_entity.type
_entity.pdbx_description
1 polymer ?
#
loop_
_entity_poly.entity_id
_entity_poly.type
_entity_poly.pdbx_seq_one_letter_code
_entity_poly.pdbx_strand_id
1 'polypeptide(L)'
;MKYLIDLLIALVFLILNAAFVLAEFAIVKVRYTRLEELSAMGNKQADLAKHAVKHLDGYLSSIQLGITMASLGLGWIGEPALAHLLAPAFAALELPFTPAAAYSISFGVAFFIMTAAHVILGEQVPKYAAILMTEKMVLAVALPLNIFYRLTYYPMLVINKSANYITRALGIRASEKDLLHSDEELRMILSQSQEYGKISLGRLMMFEHLFDFGKTRVKEIMTPKSSIACLSVTKTWAENMKLIREKKFSRYPLSDTQEPEPGFVHLKDLSIACFEEDAGTQGPELIKFRRELRQIPEEVTVEKALREFQEKRIQLALTKNSAGETTGLLTMEDIVEELTGEIRDEFDQPPRFLLNSALIKEACELELKETSRFEAIGEVLSKLHIASPSFDKDEALKAIIKRETNFSTALGHQTAFPHARLASLSKPLLAVGKSRDGIYFPSPDNQPVKVIFLILTPFNEPTLQLNILSQLSGLISNLTLRKRLFAAKTTDQLLDIIITFENKVMK
;
A
#
# COMPACT_ATOMS: atom_id res chain seq x y z
N MET A 1 -50.68 -39.07 19.76
CA MET A 1 -50.67 -38.72 18.32
C MET A 1 -50.40 -37.23 18.08
N LYS A 2 -51.13 -36.30 18.72
CA LYS A 2 -50.89 -34.84 18.60
C LYS A 2 -49.42 -34.42 18.82
N TYR A 3 -48.82 -34.78 19.95
CA TYR A 3 -47.43 -34.41 20.27
C TYR A 3 -46.38 -35.02 19.32
N LEU A 4 -46.69 -36.15 18.69
CA LEU A 4 -45.80 -36.75 17.69
C LEU A 4 -45.82 -35.94 16.38
N ILE A 5 -47.00 -35.41 16.01
CA ILE A 5 -47.14 -34.49 14.88
C ILE A 5 -46.41 -33.17 15.19
N ASP A 6 -46.56 -32.64 16.40
CA ASP A 6 -45.87 -31.42 16.82
C ASP A 6 -44.34 -31.59 16.78
N LEU A 7 -43.82 -32.76 17.20
CA LEU A 7 -42.39 -33.07 17.11
C LEU A 7 -41.90 -33.20 15.66
N LEU A 8 -42.73 -33.73 14.76
CA LEU A 8 -42.41 -33.78 13.33
C LEU A 8 -42.37 -32.38 12.71
N ILE A 9 -43.31 -31.51 13.10
CA ILE A 9 -43.31 -30.10 12.69
C ILE A 9 -42.05 -29.39 13.24
N ALA A 10 -41.68 -29.64 14.49
CA ALA A 10 -40.44 -29.14 15.08
C ALA A 10 -39.21 -29.60 14.29
N LEU A 11 -39.14 -30.88 13.91
CA LEU A 11 -38.06 -31.39 13.07
C LEU A 11 -37.99 -30.68 11.70
N VAL A 12 -39.14 -30.38 11.09
CA VAL A 12 -39.20 -29.61 9.83
C VAL A 12 -38.64 -28.20 10.05
N PHE A 13 -39.02 -27.52 11.13
CA PHE A 13 -38.47 -26.20 11.46
C PHE A 13 -36.95 -26.24 11.72
N LEU A 14 -36.46 -27.31 12.38
CA LEU A 14 -35.03 -27.51 12.61
C LEU A 14 -34.26 -27.67 11.29
N ILE A 15 -34.78 -28.48 10.36
CA ILE A 15 -34.19 -28.67 9.02
C ILE A 15 -34.25 -27.38 8.21
N LEU A 16 -35.36 -26.66 8.29
CA LEU A 16 -35.52 -25.38 7.61
C LEU A 16 -34.50 -24.35 8.11
N ASN A 17 -34.30 -24.26 9.43
CA ASN A 17 -33.26 -23.43 10.02
C ASN A 17 -31.87 -23.82 9.51
N ALA A 18 -31.54 -25.11 9.54
CA ALA A 18 -30.28 -25.64 9.03
C ALA A 18 -30.04 -25.29 7.55
N ALA A 19 -31.07 -25.37 6.71
CA ALA A 19 -30.98 -25.01 5.29
C ALA A 19 -30.68 -23.51 5.10
N PHE A 20 -31.30 -22.65 5.89
CA PHE A 20 -31.03 -21.21 5.84
C PHE A 20 -29.62 -20.85 6.31
N VAL A 21 -29.16 -21.42 7.44
CA VAL A 21 -27.78 -21.24 7.91
C VAL A 21 -26.78 -21.74 6.86
N LEU A 22 -27.03 -22.90 6.27
CA LEU A 22 -26.18 -23.44 5.19
C LEU A 22 -26.10 -22.48 4.00
N ALA A 23 -27.24 -21.91 3.58
CA ALA A 23 -27.31 -20.95 2.48
C ALA A 23 -26.55 -19.64 2.79
N GLU A 24 -26.70 -19.10 4.01
CA GLU A 24 -26.01 -17.90 4.47
C GLU A 24 -24.48 -18.05 4.32
N PHE A 25 -23.93 -19.08 4.97
CA PHE A 25 -22.48 -19.28 4.98
C PHE A 25 -21.94 -19.69 3.60
N ALA A 26 -22.70 -20.43 2.80
CA ALA A 26 -22.26 -20.83 1.46
C ALA A 26 -22.12 -19.61 0.53
N ILE A 27 -23.05 -18.67 0.60
CA ILE A 27 -23.05 -17.46 -0.26
C ILE A 27 -21.99 -16.45 0.20
N VAL A 28 -21.82 -16.28 1.51
CA VAL A 28 -20.77 -15.40 2.04
C VAL A 28 -19.38 -15.92 1.71
N LYS A 29 -19.20 -17.25 1.71
CA LYS A 29 -17.88 -17.87 1.51
C LYS A 29 -17.49 -18.07 0.04
N VAL A 30 -18.46 -18.20 -0.88
CA VAL A 30 -18.15 -18.49 -2.29
C VAL A 30 -17.45 -17.31 -2.96
N ARG A 31 -16.47 -17.61 -3.82
CA ARG A 31 -15.79 -16.61 -4.64
C ARG A 31 -16.62 -16.31 -5.89
N TYR A 32 -16.88 -15.03 -6.16
CA TYR A 32 -17.66 -14.60 -7.33
C TYR A 32 -17.04 -15.10 -8.65
N THR A 33 -15.72 -15.00 -8.83
CA THR A 33 -15.00 -15.48 -10.03
C THR A 33 -15.22 -16.96 -10.31
N ARG A 34 -15.28 -17.78 -9.26
CA ARG A 34 -15.54 -19.22 -9.39
C ARG A 34 -16.94 -19.53 -9.91
N LEU A 35 -17.93 -18.74 -9.51
CA LEU A 35 -19.28 -18.86 -10.07
C LEU A 35 -19.33 -18.39 -11.53
N GLU A 36 -18.49 -17.42 -11.93
CA GLU A 36 -18.36 -17.04 -13.34
C GLU A 36 -17.79 -18.16 -14.19
N GLU A 37 -16.76 -18.87 -13.71
CA GLU A 37 -16.21 -20.06 -14.38
C GLU A 37 -17.31 -21.12 -14.58
N LEU A 38 -18.05 -21.46 -13.52
CA LEU A 38 -19.11 -22.47 -13.58
C LEU A 38 -20.29 -22.06 -14.48
N SER A 39 -20.62 -20.77 -14.49
CA SER A 39 -21.61 -20.16 -15.39
C SER A 39 -21.16 -20.26 -16.85
N ALA A 40 -19.89 -19.96 -17.14
CA ALA A 40 -19.29 -20.12 -18.47
C ALA A 40 -19.28 -21.58 -18.95
N MET A 41 -19.20 -22.54 -18.01
CA MET A 41 -19.37 -23.98 -18.28
C MET A 41 -20.85 -24.40 -18.48
N GLY A 42 -21.79 -23.47 -18.48
CA GLY A 42 -23.22 -23.72 -18.74
C GLY A 42 -24.05 -24.08 -17.51
N ASN A 43 -23.53 -23.90 -16.29
CA ASN A 43 -24.28 -24.21 -15.07
C ASN A 43 -25.30 -23.11 -14.72
N LYS A 44 -26.58 -23.35 -14.99
CA LYS A 44 -27.68 -22.41 -14.68
C LYS A 44 -27.84 -22.07 -13.19
N GLN A 45 -27.45 -22.97 -12.28
CA GLN A 45 -27.47 -22.67 -10.83
C GLN A 45 -26.38 -21.67 -10.45
N ALA A 46 -25.27 -21.66 -11.18
CA ALA A 46 -24.20 -20.69 -10.97
C ALA A 46 -24.68 -19.27 -11.33
N ASP A 47 -25.51 -19.10 -12.36
CA ASP A 47 -26.11 -17.80 -12.71
C ASP A 47 -27.00 -17.25 -11.58
N LEU A 48 -27.82 -18.13 -10.97
CA LEU A 48 -28.66 -17.77 -9.83
C LEU A 48 -27.82 -17.42 -8.60
N ALA A 49 -26.78 -18.20 -8.32
CA ALA A 49 -25.84 -17.93 -7.23
C ALA A 49 -25.09 -16.60 -7.44
N LYS A 50 -24.68 -16.27 -8.68
CA LYS A 50 -24.06 -14.98 -9.02
C LYS A 50 -24.97 -13.82 -8.69
N HIS A 51 -26.26 -13.94 -9.01
CA HIS A 51 -27.25 -12.91 -8.66
C HIS A 51 -27.35 -12.74 -7.15
N ALA A 52 -27.39 -13.85 -6.38
CA ALA A 52 -27.43 -13.79 -4.93
C ALA A 52 -26.19 -13.10 -4.33
N VAL A 53 -24.98 -13.40 -4.84
CA VAL A 53 -23.72 -12.77 -4.39
C VAL A 53 -23.67 -11.28 -4.75
N LYS A 54 -24.17 -10.87 -5.92
CA LYS A 54 -24.24 -9.44 -6.31
C LYS A 54 -25.21 -8.63 -5.46
N HIS A 55 -26.28 -9.25 -4.97
CA HIS A 55 -27.31 -8.61 -4.14
C HIS A 55 -27.29 -9.16 -2.71
N LEU A 56 -26.08 -9.37 -2.18
CA LEU A 56 -25.83 -10.09 -0.93
C LEU A 56 -26.69 -9.57 0.23
N ASP A 57 -26.74 -8.25 0.44
CA ASP A 57 -27.45 -7.65 1.57
C ASP A 57 -28.94 -8.03 1.59
N GLY A 58 -29.60 -8.01 0.43
CA GLY A 58 -31.02 -8.37 0.34
C GLY A 58 -31.27 -9.86 0.57
N TYR A 59 -30.36 -10.70 0.08
CA TYR A 59 -30.41 -12.15 0.29
C TYR A 59 -30.16 -12.50 1.75
N LEU A 60 -29.12 -11.94 2.38
CA LEU A 60 -28.82 -12.11 3.80
C LEU A 60 -30.00 -11.67 4.68
N SER A 61 -30.57 -10.51 4.39
CA SER A 61 -31.76 -10.00 5.09
C SER A 61 -32.93 -10.99 5.03
N SER A 62 -33.15 -11.59 3.86
CA SER A 62 -34.22 -12.60 3.68
C SER A 62 -33.89 -13.89 4.44
N ILE A 63 -32.66 -14.39 4.32
CA ILE A 63 -32.21 -15.60 5.03
C ILE A 63 -32.36 -15.43 6.54
N GLN A 64 -31.96 -14.29 7.10
CA GLN A 64 -32.10 -13.98 8.53
C GLN A 64 -33.56 -14.00 9.00
N LEU A 65 -34.48 -13.51 8.18
CA LEU A 65 -35.92 -13.65 8.45
C LEU A 65 -36.32 -15.13 8.50
N GLY A 66 -35.84 -15.93 7.55
CA GLY A 66 -36.05 -17.38 7.51
C GLY A 66 -35.54 -18.11 8.75
N ILE A 67 -34.29 -17.83 9.17
CA ILE A 67 -33.68 -18.36 10.40
C ILE A 67 -34.53 -17.97 11.62
N THR A 68 -34.93 -16.70 11.71
CA THR A 68 -35.73 -16.19 12.83
C THR A 68 -37.08 -16.89 12.91
N MET A 69 -37.81 -16.97 11.79
CA MET A 69 -39.10 -17.64 11.74
C MET A 69 -38.99 -19.14 12.07
N ALA A 70 -37.97 -19.81 11.55
CA ALA A 70 -37.74 -21.22 11.82
C ALA A 70 -37.36 -21.47 13.29
N SER A 71 -36.51 -20.64 13.87
CA SER A 71 -36.08 -20.73 15.27
C SER A 71 -37.23 -20.47 16.23
N LEU A 72 -38.05 -19.42 15.97
CA LEU A 72 -39.23 -19.13 16.79
C LEU A 72 -40.29 -20.23 16.66
N GLY A 73 -40.53 -20.75 15.46
CA GLY A 73 -41.44 -21.87 15.24
C GLY A 73 -41.00 -23.15 15.95
N LEU A 74 -39.68 -23.42 15.92
CA LEU A 74 -39.08 -24.55 16.63
C LEU A 74 -39.26 -24.43 18.15
N GLY A 75 -38.99 -23.25 18.73
CA GLY A 75 -39.18 -23.02 20.17
C GLY A 75 -40.66 -23.13 20.58
N TRP A 76 -41.55 -22.50 19.82
CA TRP A 76 -42.99 -22.49 20.11
C TRP A 76 -43.61 -23.89 20.12
N ILE A 77 -43.25 -24.72 19.14
CA ILE A 77 -43.90 -26.03 18.94
C ILE A 77 -43.08 -27.17 19.54
N GLY A 78 -41.76 -27.13 19.39
CA GLY A 78 -40.86 -28.23 19.76
C GLY A 78 -40.68 -28.39 21.26
N GLU A 79 -40.50 -27.29 22.00
CA GLU A 79 -40.29 -27.37 23.45
C GLU A 79 -41.49 -27.93 24.20
N PRO A 80 -42.74 -27.46 23.97
CA PRO A 80 -43.90 -28.03 24.65
C PRO A 80 -44.16 -29.49 24.24
N ALA A 81 -43.95 -29.83 22.95
CA ALA A 81 -44.13 -31.18 22.46
C ALA A 81 -43.18 -32.18 23.13
N LEU A 82 -41.90 -31.80 23.28
CA LEU A 82 -40.91 -32.64 23.94
C LEU A 82 -41.13 -32.70 25.46
N ALA A 83 -41.50 -31.59 26.10
CA ALA A 83 -41.82 -31.56 27.52
C ALA A 83 -42.97 -32.51 27.88
N HIS A 84 -44.04 -32.53 27.07
CA HIS A 84 -45.17 -33.43 27.26
C HIS A 84 -44.83 -34.90 26.98
N LEU A 85 -43.84 -35.18 26.11
CA LEU A 85 -43.36 -36.54 25.87
C LEU A 85 -42.51 -37.06 27.05
N LEU A 86 -41.75 -36.17 27.70
CA LEU A 86 -40.88 -36.51 28.83
C LEU A 86 -41.64 -36.59 30.17
N ALA A 87 -42.72 -35.82 30.33
CA ALA A 87 -43.48 -35.76 31.59
C ALA A 87 -43.95 -37.14 32.13
N PRO A 88 -44.47 -38.07 31.31
CA PRO A 88 -44.82 -39.42 31.77
C PRO A 88 -43.61 -40.24 32.24
N ALA A 89 -42.44 -40.06 31.64
CA ALA A 89 -41.23 -40.77 32.02
C ALA A 89 -40.71 -40.33 33.40
N PHE A 90 -40.81 -39.04 33.71
CA PHE A 90 -40.49 -38.52 35.04
C PHE A 90 -41.54 -38.89 36.09
N ALA A 91 -42.82 -38.97 35.72
CA ALA A 91 -43.88 -39.44 36.62
C ALA A 91 -43.76 -40.95 36.93
N ALA A 92 -43.24 -41.76 36.00
CA ALA A 92 -43.00 -43.19 36.20
C ALA A 92 -41.80 -43.49 37.11
N LEU A 93 -40.95 -42.51 37.41
CA LEU A 93 -39.73 -42.72 38.19
C LEU A 93 -39.96 -42.84 39.71
N GLU A 94 -41.22 -42.91 40.17
CA GLU A 94 -41.64 -42.96 41.60
C GLU A 94 -40.96 -41.92 42.52
N LEU A 95 -40.42 -40.84 41.95
CA LEU A 95 -39.80 -39.77 42.71
C LEU A 95 -40.88 -38.94 43.42
N PRO A 96 -40.63 -38.45 44.65
CA PRO A 96 -41.60 -37.72 45.47
C PRO A 96 -41.78 -36.27 44.99
N PHE A 97 -42.01 -36.07 43.70
CA PHE A 97 -42.23 -34.75 43.11
C PHE A 97 -43.72 -34.43 43.03
N THR A 98 -44.07 -33.18 43.32
CA THR A 98 -45.40 -32.68 42.99
C THR A 98 -45.59 -32.69 41.46
N PRO A 99 -46.82 -32.86 40.94
CA PRO A 99 -47.08 -32.84 39.50
C PRO A 99 -46.57 -31.56 38.81
N ALA A 100 -46.59 -30.43 39.52
CA ALA A 100 -46.04 -29.16 39.05
C ALA A 100 -44.50 -29.21 38.94
N ALA A 101 -43.80 -29.79 39.92
CA ALA A 101 -42.35 -29.94 39.88
C ALA A 101 -41.91 -30.88 38.74
N ALA A 102 -42.61 -31.99 38.53
CA ALA A 102 -42.33 -32.92 37.44
C ALA A 102 -42.49 -32.27 36.06
N TYR A 103 -43.52 -31.44 35.87
CA TYR A 103 -43.71 -30.68 34.64
C TYR A 103 -42.61 -29.64 34.41
N SER A 104 -42.24 -28.85 35.42
CA SER A 104 -41.18 -27.85 35.31
C SER A 104 -39.81 -28.46 35.00
N ILE A 105 -39.49 -29.61 35.59
CA ILE A 105 -38.26 -30.36 35.28
C ILE A 105 -38.30 -30.88 33.84
N SER A 106 -39.43 -31.45 33.42
CA SER A 106 -39.61 -31.94 32.04
C SER A 106 -39.47 -30.81 31.02
N PHE A 107 -40.03 -29.64 31.33
CA PHE A 107 -39.88 -28.44 30.52
C PHE A 107 -38.42 -27.97 30.45
N GLY A 108 -37.72 -27.89 31.58
CA GLY A 108 -36.30 -27.49 31.61
C GLY A 108 -35.40 -28.44 30.82
N VAL A 109 -35.61 -29.75 30.94
CA VAL A 109 -34.88 -30.77 30.17
C VAL A 109 -35.23 -30.69 28.68
N ALA A 110 -36.51 -30.53 28.34
CA ALA A 110 -36.95 -30.36 26.96
C ALA A 110 -36.35 -29.10 26.32
N PHE A 111 -36.38 -27.97 27.01
CA PHE A 111 -35.76 -26.71 26.58
C PHE A 111 -34.25 -26.90 26.31
N PHE A 112 -33.53 -27.56 27.23
CA PHE A 112 -32.10 -27.83 27.06
C PHE A 112 -31.83 -28.72 25.85
N ILE A 113 -32.56 -29.82 25.69
CA ILE A 113 -32.40 -30.75 24.56
C ILE A 113 -32.73 -30.04 23.24
N MET A 114 -33.83 -29.29 23.19
CA MET A 114 -34.23 -28.56 21.98
C MET A 114 -33.23 -27.47 21.63
N THR A 115 -32.75 -26.71 22.61
CA THR A 115 -31.71 -25.68 22.40
C THR A 115 -30.41 -26.32 21.91
N ALA A 116 -29.97 -27.43 22.51
CA ALA A 116 -28.78 -28.15 22.06
C ALA A 116 -28.95 -28.68 20.63
N ALA A 117 -30.11 -29.26 20.30
CA ALA A 117 -30.41 -29.73 18.95
C ALA A 117 -30.43 -28.58 17.93
N HIS A 118 -31.04 -27.44 18.28
CA HIS A 118 -31.06 -26.24 17.45
C HIS A 118 -29.65 -25.69 17.19
N VAL A 119 -28.84 -25.49 18.24
CA VAL A 119 -27.48 -24.96 18.08
C VAL A 119 -26.60 -25.94 17.31
N ILE A 120 -26.62 -27.23 17.64
CA ILE A 120 -25.73 -28.22 17.03
C ILE A 120 -26.17 -28.55 15.59
N LEU A 121 -27.41 -29.01 15.43
CA LEU A 121 -27.93 -29.51 14.14
C LEU A 121 -28.47 -28.39 13.26
N GLY A 122 -29.08 -27.37 13.87
CA GLY A 122 -29.66 -26.23 13.18
C GLY A 122 -28.64 -25.17 12.77
N GLU A 123 -27.50 -25.05 13.47
CA GLU A 123 -26.53 -23.98 13.20
C GLU A 123 -25.10 -24.49 12.95
N GLN A 124 -24.49 -25.20 13.90
CA GLN A 124 -23.06 -25.56 13.81
C GLN A 124 -22.77 -26.53 12.66
N VAL A 125 -23.48 -27.66 12.59
CA VAL A 125 -23.27 -28.68 11.54
C VAL A 125 -23.46 -28.09 10.12
N PRO A 126 -24.56 -27.36 9.83
CA PRO A 126 -24.75 -26.74 8.51
C PRO A 126 -23.69 -25.70 8.17
N LYS A 127 -23.26 -24.89 9.16
CA LYS A 127 -22.18 -23.92 8.99
C LYS A 127 -20.87 -24.59 8.59
N TYR A 128 -20.46 -25.65 9.29
CA TYR A 128 -19.25 -26.39 8.94
C TYR A 128 -19.36 -27.02 7.54
N ALA A 129 -20.52 -27.58 7.19
CA ALA A 129 -20.76 -28.15 5.86
C ALA A 129 -20.66 -27.08 4.74
N ALA A 130 -21.22 -25.89 4.96
CA ALA A 130 -21.16 -24.77 4.02
C ALA A 130 -19.72 -24.27 3.79
N ILE A 131 -18.88 -24.29 4.81
CA ILE A 131 -17.48 -23.85 4.72
C ILE A 131 -16.61 -24.90 3.99
N LEU A 132 -16.82 -26.18 4.28
CA LEU A 132 -16.01 -27.25 3.69
C LEU A 132 -16.41 -27.56 2.24
N MET A 133 -17.69 -27.43 1.91
CA MET A 133 -18.25 -27.82 0.60
C MET A 133 -18.94 -26.64 -0.10
N THR A 134 -18.38 -25.44 -0.01
CA THR A 134 -19.01 -24.17 -0.41
C THR A 134 -19.61 -24.20 -1.81
N GLU A 135 -18.87 -24.65 -2.83
CA GLU A 135 -19.34 -24.69 -4.22
C GLU A 135 -20.56 -25.61 -4.39
N LYS A 136 -20.53 -26.80 -3.80
CA LYS A 136 -21.64 -27.76 -3.90
C LYS A 136 -22.88 -27.22 -3.19
N MET A 137 -22.70 -26.65 -1.99
CA MET A 137 -23.79 -26.16 -1.16
C MET A 137 -24.44 -24.92 -1.76
N VAL A 138 -23.66 -23.95 -2.27
CA VAL A 138 -24.21 -22.73 -2.86
C VAL A 138 -25.03 -23.03 -4.13
N LEU A 139 -24.58 -23.97 -4.96
CA LEU A 139 -25.33 -24.36 -6.17
C LEU A 139 -26.62 -25.09 -5.81
N ALA A 140 -26.57 -25.98 -4.81
CA ALA A 140 -27.74 -26.70 -4.32
C ALA A 140 -28.82 -25.76 -3.76
N VAL A 141 -28.42 -24.71 -3.03
CA VAL A 141 -29.36 -23.75 -2.43
C VAL A 141 -29.74 -22.57 -3.35
N ALA A 142 -29.05 -22.37 -4.47
CA ALA A 142 -29.24 -21.20 -5.32
C ALA A 142 -30.69 -20.98 -5.79
N LEU A 143 -31.35 -22.06 -6.25
CA LEU A 143 -32.73 -22.00 -6.71
C LEU A 143 -33.74 -21.77 -5.57
N PRO A 144 -33.80 -22.62 -4.52
CA PRO A 144 -34.78 -22.44 -3.44
C PRO A 144 -34.61 -21.08 -2.75
N LEU A 145 -33.36 -20.62 -2.61
CA LEU A 145 -33.09 -19.33 -2.02
C LEU A 145 -33.58 -18.16 -2.86
N ASN A 146 -33.38 -18.18 -4.18
CA ASN A 146 -33.88 -17.10 -5.06
C ASN A 146 -35.42 -17.04 -5.06
N ILE A 147 -36.10 -18.19 -4.96
CA ILE A 147 -37.56 -18.24 -4.79
C ILE A 147 -37.95 -17.60 -3.45
N PHE A 148 -37.29 -17.98 -2.37
CA PHE A 148 -37.56 -17.43 -1.05
C PHE A 148 -37.32 -15.92 -0.99
N TYR A 149 -36.20 -15.44 -1.53
CA TYR A 149 -35.87 -14.01 -1.65
C TYR A 149 -36.98 -13.22 -2.38
N ARG A 150 -37.52 -13.76 -3.48
CA ARG A 150 -38.64 -13.13 -4.20
C ARG A 150 -39.92 -13.09 -3.36
N LEU A 151 -40.20 -14.15 -2.60
CA LEU A 151 -41.36 -14.22 -1.71
C LEU A 151 -41.25 -13.23 -0.56
N THR A 152 -40.07 -13.09 0.04
CA THR A 152 -39.81 -12.22 1.19
C THR A 152 -39.47 -10.77 0.82
N TYR A 153 -39.38 -10.45 -0.47
CA TYR A 153 -38.97 -9.13 -0.96
C TYR A 153 -39.82 -7.99 -0.36
N TYR A 154 -41.15 -8.09 -0.42
CA TYR A 154 -42.04 -7.05 0.08
C TYR A 154 -41.98 -6.88 1.62
N PRO A 155 -42.05 -7.95 2.44
CA PRO A 155 -41.83 -7.84 3.88
C PRO A 155 -40.49 -7.20 4.24
N MET A 156 -39.40 -7.61 3.57
CA MET A 156 -38.06 -7.07 3.86
C MET A 156 -37.93 -5.60 3.48
N LEU A 157 -38.58 -5.15 2.41
CA LEU A 157 -38.61 -3.74 2.04
C LEU A 157 -39.23 -2.88 3.15
N VAL A 158 -40.31 -3.37 3.79
CA VAL A 158 -40.93 -2.67 4.93
C VAL A 158 -40.00 -2.64 6.13
N ILE A 159 -39.41 -3.77 6.50
CA ILE A 159 -38.47 -3.87 7.64
C ILE A 159 -37.27 -2.94 7.43
N ASN A 160 -36.65 -2.96 6.25
CA ASN A 160 -35.48 -2.15 5.94
C ASN A 160 -35.81 -0.65 5.92
N LYS A 161 -37.00 -0.25 5.43
CA LYS A 161 -37.45 1.15 5.51
C LYS A 161 -37.65 1.59 6.96
N SER A 162 -38.23 0.73 7.80
CA SER A 162 -38.40 1.00 9.23
C SER A 162 -37.05 1.11 9.95
N ALA A 163 -36.11 0.22 9.67
CA ALA A 163 -34.75 0.28 10.21
C ALA A 163 -34.04 1.57 9.81
N ASN A 164 -34.10 1.96 8.53
CA ASN A 164 -33.55 3.21 8.02
C ASN A 164 -34.21 4.46 8.63
N TYR A 165 -35.51 4.39 8.94
CA TYR A 165 -36.19 5.47 9.65
C TYR A 165 -35.65 5.63 11.07
N ILE A 166 -35.48 4.51 11.79
CA ILE A 166 -34.95 4.50 13.15
C ILE A 166 -33.48 4.97 13.18
N THR A 167 -32.63 4.50 12.28
CA THR A 167 -31.21 4.92 12.22
C THR A 167 -31.07 6.41 11.91
N ARG A 168 -31.93 6.95 11.02
CA ARG A 168 -32.01 8.40 10.78
C ARG A 168 -32.50 9.17 12.01
N ALA A 169 -33.48 8.63 12.74
CA ALA A 169 -33.95 9.24 13.98
C ALA A 169 -32.87 9.25 15.08
N LEU A 170 -31.97 8.27 15.09
CA LEU A 170 -30.80 8.19 15.97
C LEU A 170 -29.58 9.01 15.46
N GLY A 171 -29.70 9.69 14.32
CA GLY A 171 -28.62 10.52 13.75
C GLY A 171 -27.51 9.74 13.03
N ILE A 172 -27.67 8.43 12.80
CA ILE A 172 -26.70 7.60 12.11
C ILE A 172 -26.92 7.74 10.60
N ARG A 173 -26.07 8.54 9.92
CA ARG A 173 -26.05 8.64 8.46
C ARG A 173 -24.95 7.72 7.92
N ALA A 174 -25.32 6.65 7.22
CA ALA A 174 -24.38 5.91 6.39
C ALA A 174 -23.91 6.83 5.26
N SER A 175 -22.61 7.13 5.23
CA SER A 175 -22.00 7.93 4.18
C SER A 175 -21.51 6.99 3.07
N GLU A 176 -22.11 7.04 1.88
CA GLU A 176 -21.62 6.32 0.68
C GLU A 176 -20.18 6.68 0.29
N LYS A 177 -19.59 7.72 0.91
CA LYS A 177 -18.18 8.10 0.69
C LYS A 177 -17.17 7.11 1.29
N ASP A 178 -17.57 6.20 2.17
CA ASP A 178 -16.65 5.23 2.80
C ASP A 178 -16.26 4.07 1.85
N LEU A 179 -16.81 4.01 0.62
CA LEU A 179 -16.42 3.03 -0.41
C LEU A 179 -15.29 3.53 -1.32
N LEU A 180 -14.96 4.81 -1.27
CA LEU A 180 -13.82 5.37 -2.01
C LEU A 180 -12.60 5.33 -1.09
N HIS A 181 -11.73 4.35 -1.30
CA HIS A 181 -10.47 4.27 -0.56
C HIS A 181 -9.69 5.58 -0.70
N SER A 182 -9.31 6.18 0.43
CA SER A 182 -8.41 7.32 0.42
C SER A 182 -7.01 6.91 -0.03
N ASP A 183 -6.18 7.89 -0.42
CA ASP A 183 -4.76 7.66 -0.67
C ASP A 183 -4.11 6.92 0.52
N GLU A 184 -4.46 7.29 1.75
CA GLU A 184 -3.96 6.65 2.97
C GLU A 184 -4.38 5.17 3.09
N GLU A 185 -5.62 4.83 2.76
CA GLU A 185 -6.08 3.44 2.75
C GLU A 185 -5.40 2.61 1.67
N LEU A 186 -5.24 3.17 0.47
CA LEU A 186 -4.50 2.51 -0.62
C LEU A 186 -3.03 2.29 -0.23
N ARG A 187 -2.39 3.26 0.43
CA ARG A 187 -1.03 3.11 0.99
C ARG A 187 -0.97 2.01 2.05
N MET A 188 -1.97 1.89 2.92
CA MET A 188 -2.04 0.78 3.90
C MET A 188 -2.15 -0.58 3.21
N ILE A 189 -3.00 -0.71 2.18
CA ILE A 189 -3.18 -1.96 1.43
C ILE A 189 -1.90 -2.37 0.68
N LEU A 190 -1.23 -1.41 0.04
CA LEU A 190 0.02 -1.66 -0.68
C LEU A 190 1.16 -2.05 0.27
N SER A 191 1.21 -1.45 1.45
CA SER A 191 2.19 -1.79 2.50
C SER A 191 2.00 -3.22 3.00
N GLN A 192 0.75 -3.61 3.32
CA GLN A 192 0.44 -4.99 3.69
C GLN A 192 0.79 -5.97 2.55
N SER A 193 0.54 -5.61 1.29
CA SER A 193 0.88 -6.46 0.15
C SER A 193 2.40 -6.65 -0.02
N GLN A 194 3.21 -5.64 0.32
CA GLN A 194 4.67 -5.75 0.35
C GLN A 194 5.13 -6.65 1.51
N GLU A 195 4.52 -6.53 2.69
CA GLU A 195 4.79 -7.35 3.88
C GLU A 195 4.61 -8.86 3.61
N TYR A 196 3.57 -9.23 2.86
CA TYR A 196 3.36 -10.62 2.41
C TYR A 196 4.21 -11.00 1.17
N GLY A 197 5.16 -10.17 0.76
CA GLY A 197 6.08 -10.42 -0.35
C GLY A 197 5.41 -10.41 -1.73
N LYS A 198 4.21 -9.85 -1.88
CA LYS A 198 3.49 -9.77 -3.16
C LYS A 198 3.95 -8.59 -4.03
N ILE A 199 4.58 -7.59 -3.41
CA ILE A 199 5.10 -6.38 -4.07
C ILE A 199 6.55 -6.19 -3.65
N SER A 200 7.42 -5.86 -4.61
CA SER A 200 8.82 -5.49 -4.36
C SER A 200 8.93 -4.07 -3.82
N LEU A 201 9.94 -3.78 -3.00
CA LEU A 201 10.16 -2.44 -2.44
C LEU A 201 10.24 -1.33 -3.51
N GLY A 202 10.94 -1.55 -4.63
CA GLY A 202 10.98 -0.56 -5.72
C GLY A 202 9.61 -0.24 -6.33
N ARG A 203 8.71 -1.23 -6.37
CA ARG A 203 7.33 -1.03 -6.85
C ARG A 203 6.48 -0.28 -5.81
N LEU A 204 6.70 -0.52 -4.52
CA LEU A 204 6.06 0.26 -3.46
C LEU A 204 6.49 1.74 -3.54
N MET A 205 7.78 2.01 -3.74
CA MET A 205 8.29 3.37 -3.90
C MET A 205 7.70 4.08 -5.12
N MET A 206 7.56 3.39 -6.25
CA MET A 206 6.88 3.93 -7.44
C MET A 206 5.41 4.31 -7.16
N PHE A 207 4.69 3.53 -6.35
CA PHE A 207 3.33 3.90 -5.93
C PHE A 207 3.31 5.11 -5.00
N GLU A 208 4.25 5.24 -4.07
CA GLU A 208 4.38 6.45 -3.24
C GLU A 208 4.59 7.70 -4.10
N HIS A 209 5.51 7.60 -5.06
CA HIS A 209 5.79 8.66 -6.03
C HIS A 209 4.54 9.04 -6.83
N LEU A 210 3.74 8.07 -7.28
CA LEU A 210 2.47 8.33 -7.97
C LEU A 210 1.47 9.15 -7.14
N PHE A 211 1.36 8.87 -5.83
CA PHE A 211 0.46 9.64 -4.95
C PHE A 211 0.96 11.07 -4.72
N ASP A 212 2.28 11.26 -4.66
CA ASP A 212 2.88 12.58 -4.44
C ASP A 212 2.96 13.39 -5.74
N PHE A 213 3.04 12.75 -6.91
CA PHE A 213 3.15 13.35 -8.24
C PHE A 213 2.04 14.38 -8.57
N GLY A 214 0.81 14.13 -8.11
CA GLY A 214 -0.30 15.07 -8.28
C GLY A 214 -0.17 16.35 -7.44
N LYS A 215 0.70 16.34 -6.42
CA LYS A 215 0.93 17.42 -5.45
C LYS A 215 2.27 18.13 -5.69
N THR A 216 3.29 17.42 -6.17
CA THR A 216 4.62 17.96 -6.49
C THR A 216 4.51 19.09 -7.51
N ARG A 217 5.21 20.20 -7.27
CA ARG A 217 5.27 21.34 -8.20
C ARG A 217 6.51 21.28 -9.07
N VAL A 218 6.44 21.88 -10.26
CA VAL A 218 7.57 21.94 -11.20
C VAL A 218 8.83 22.52 -10.57
N LYS A 219 8.70 23.54 -9.71
CA LYS A 219 9.85 24.15 -9.02
C LYS A 219 10.63 23.20 -8.11
N GLU A 220 10.04 22.09 -7.71
CA GLU A 220 10.66 21.09 -6.81
C GLU A 220 11.54 20.09 -7.58
N ILE A 221 11.32 19.94 -8.89
CA ILE A 221 12.03 18.96 -9.74
C ILE A 221 12.82 19.59 -10.89
N MET A 222 12.61 20.88 -11.20
CA MET A 222 13.31 21.55 -12.29
C MET A 222 14.82 21.67 -12.02
N THR A 223 15.63 21.68 -13.09
CA THR A 223 17.03 22.10 -13.02
C THR A 223 17.09 23.60 -12.74
N PRO A 224 17.67 24.06 -11.61
CA PRO A 224 17.71 25.48 -11.28
C PRO A 224 18.50 26.30 -12.29
N LYS A 225 18.11 27.57 -12.52
CA LYS A 225 18.75 28.50 -13.47
C LYS A 225 20.28 28.50 -13.39
N SER A 226 20.84 28.48 -12.19
CA SER A 226 22.29 28.51 -11.95
C SER A 226 23.04 27.27 -12.43
N SER A 227 22.33 26.15 -12.64
CA SER A 227 22.88 24.85 -13.04
C SER A 227 22.65 24.54 -14.52
N ILE A 228 21.99 25.42 -15.27
CA ILE A 228 21.72 25.22 -16.70
C ILE A 228 22.99 25.45 -17.51
N ALA A 229 23.37 24.45 -18.30
CA ALA A 229 24.46 24.56 -19.27
C ALA A 229 23.92 25.15 -20.59
N CYS A 230 24.27 26.41 -20.87
CA CYS A 230 23.88 27.09 -22.12
C CYS A 230 25.04 27.19 -23.10
N LEU A 231 24.74 27.08 -24.40
CA LEU A 231 25.67 27.47 -25.47
C LEU A 231 25.51 28.96 -25.76
N SER A 232 26.61 29.62 -26.09
CA SER A 232 26.60 31.06 -26.34
C SER A 232 26.99 31.37 -27.78
N VAL A 233 26.21 32.24 -28.43
CA VAL A 233 26.49 32.70 -29.80
C VAL A 233 27.70 33.64 -29.86
N THR A 234 28.09 34.24 -28.72
CA THR A 234 29.23 35.15 -28.62
C THR A 234 30.55 34.42 -28.37
N LYS A 235 30.50 33.17 -27.91
CA LYS A 235 31.67 32.32 -27.67
C LYS A 235 32.12 31.60 -28.93
N THR A 236 33.41 31.29 -28.98
CA THR A 236 33.98 30.53 -30.10
C THR A 236 33.44 29.09 -30.12
N TRP A 237 33.40 28.47 -31.30
CA TRP A 237 32.98 27.07 -31.42
C TRP A 237 33.82 26.12 -30.56
N ALA A 238 35.13 26.37 -30.41
CA ALA A 238 36.01 25.57 -29.57
C ALA A 238 35.58 25.59 -28.08
N GLU A 239 35.15 26.74 -27.56
CA GLU A 239 34.66 26.87 -26.19
C GLU A 239 33.31 26.19 -25.98
N ASN A 240 32.39 26.37 -26.93
CA ASN A 240 31.10 25.69 -26.94
C ASN A 240 31.29 24.15 -27.04
N MET A 241 32.21 23.70 -27.88
CA MET A 241 32.58 22.28 -28.02
C MET A 241 33.16 21.70 -26.73
N LYS A 242 33.95 22.49 -25.97
CA LYS A 242 34.44 22.07 -24.65
C LYS A 242 33.28 21.78 -23.70
N LEU A 243 32.29 22.67 -23.64
CA LEU A 243 31.09 22.47 -22.82
C LEU A 243 30.30 21.22 -23.28
N ILE A 244 30.13 21.04 -24.59
CA ILE A 244 29.42 19.89 -25.15
C ILE A 244 30.12 18.58 -24.76
N ARG A 245 31.44 18.51 -24.86
CA ARG A 245 32.22 17.32 -24.47
C ARG A 245 32.16 17.01 -22.98
N GLU A 246 32.13 18.05 -22.16
CA GLU A 246 32.05 17.91 -20.71
C GLU A 246 30.67 17.42 -20.27
N LYS A 247 29.60 18.04 -20.78
CA LYS A 247 28.23 17.83 -20.32
C LYS A 247 27.46 16.73 -21.07
N LYS A 248 27.78 16.50 -22.36
CA LYS A 248 27.21 15.44 -23.20
C LYS A 248 25.68 15.40 -23.31
N PHE A 249 25.00 16.53 -23.15
CA PHE A 249 23.55 16.62 -23.29
C PHE A 249 23.12 16.59 -24.76
N SER A 250 21.88 16.17 -25.00
CA SER A 250 21.29 16.17 -26.34
C SER A 250 20.80 17.55 -26.81
N ARG A 251 20.43 18.43 -25.86
CA ARG A 251 19.81 19.73 -26.14
C ARG A 251 20.44 20.79 -25.24
N TYR A 252 20.79 21.93 -25.82
CA TYR A 252 21.40 23.05 -25.10
C TYR A 252 20.61 24.33 -25.34
N PRO A 253 20.09 24.99 -24.28
CA PRO A 253 19.57 26.34 -24.40
C PRO A 253 20.64 27.31 -24.91
N LEU A 254 20.21 28.32 -25.66
CA LEU A 254 21.08 29.41 -26.11
C LEU A 254 21.10 30.54 -25.08
N SER A 255 22.22 31.25 -25.00
CA SER A 255 22.38 32.38 -24.08
C SER A 255 23.40 33.41 -24.59
N ASP A 256 22.97 34.66 -24.64
CA ASP A 256 23.85 35.80 -24.98
C ASP A 256 24.56 36.36 -23.72
N THR A 257 23.89 36.34 -22.57
CA THR A 257 24.33 37.00 -21.32
C THR A 257 24.31 36.08 -20.10
N GLN A 258 24.68 34.81 -20.25
CA GLN A 258 24.55 33.72 -19.26
C GLN A 258 23.12 33.38 -18.83
N GLU A 259 22.12 34.17 -19.20
CA GLU A 259 20.72 33.85 -19.00
C GLU A 259 20.15 33.01 -20.15
N PRO A 260 19.36 31.95 -19.89
CA PRO A 260 18.76 31.15 -20.94
C PRO A 260 17.73 31.96 -21.74
N GLU A 261 17.94 32.02 -23.05
CA GLU A 261 16.96 32.57 -23.99
C GLU A 261 15.85 31.56 -24.32
N PRO A 262 14.69 32.02 -24.84
CA PRO A 262 13.66 31.14 -25.37
C PRO A 262 14.11 30.52 -26.71
N GLY A 263 15.13 29.68 -26.66
CA GLY A 263 15.69 28.96 -27.80
C GLY A 263 16.69 27.90 -27.36
N PHE A 264 16.72 26.78 -28.07
CA PHE A 264 17.72 25.72 -27.86
C PHE A 264 18.23 25.16 -29.18
N VAL A 265 19.39 24.53 -29.15
CA VAL A 265 19.98 23.78 -30.27
C VAL A 265 20.10 22.31 -29.90
N HIS A 266 19.89 21.44 -30.89
CA HIS A 266 20.01 19.99 -30.72
C HIS A 266 21.39 19.53 -31.18
N LEU A 267 22.08 18.70 -30.39
CA LEU A 267 23.42 18.22 -30.71
C LEU A 267 23.48 17.51 -32.07
N LYS A 268 22.47 16.68 -32.39
CA LYS A 268 22.33 16.06 -33.73
C LYS A 268 22.35 17.08 -34.88
N ASP A 269 21.62 18.20 -34.76
CA ASP A 269 21.59 19.24 -35.81
C ASP A 269 22.99 19.85 -35.99
N LEU A 270 23.68 20.15 -34.87
CA LEU A 270 25.05 20.67 -34.88
C LEU A 270 26.04 19.64 -35.45
N SER A 271 25.87 18.35 -35.15
CA SER A 271 26.76 17.29 -35.61
C SER A 271 26.69 17.10 -37.11
N ILE A 272 25.49 17.10 -37.70
CA ILE A 272 25.29 17.00 -39.14
C ILE A 272 25.94 18.19 -39.85
N ALA A 273 25.74 19.40 -39.32
CA ALA A 273 26.32 20.62 -39.86
C ALA A 273 27.87 20.64 -39.81
N CYS A 274 28.48 19.91 -38.87
CA CYS A 274 29.94 19.76 -38.83
C CYS A 274 30.50 18.81 -39.90
N PHE A 275 29.65 17.97 -40.52
CA PHE A 275 30.04 17.07 -41.61
C PHE A 275 29.84 17.68 -43.00
N GLU A 276 29.14 18.81 -43.11
CA GLU A 276 29.04 19.57 -44.37
C GLU A 276 30.36 20.32 -44.62
N GLU A 277 30.92 20.16 -45.82
CA GLU A 277 32.34 20.42 -46.20
C GLU A 277 32.85 21.87 -45.99
N ASP A 278 31.98 22.83 -45.63
CA ASP A 278 32.34 24.24 -45.37
C ASP A 278 32.54 24.57 -43.88
N ALA A 279 32.31 23.63 -42.96
CA ALA A 279 32.52 23.84 -41.52
C ALA A 279 34.00 23.64 -41.13
N GLY A 280 34.87 24.55 -41.56
CA GLY A 280 36.25 24.63 -41.08
C GLY A 280 36.36 24.89 -39.56
N THR A 281 37.50 25.45 -39.12
CA THR A 281 37.79 25.79 -37.70
C THR A 281 36.76 26.73 -37.02
N GLN A 282 35.83 27.33 -37.76
CA GLN A 282 34.82 28.25 -37.25
C GLN A 282 33.56 27.56 -36.70
N GLY A 283 33.27 26.31 -37.09
CA GLY A 283 32.09 25.56 -36.63
C GLY A 283 30.74 26.06 -37.18
N PRO A 284 29.63 25.37 -36.86
CA PRO A 284 28.29 25.71 -37.33
C PRO A 284 27.72 26.94 -36.63
N GLU A 285 26.98 27.77 -37.38
CA GLU A 285 26.29 28.95 -36.85
C GLU A 285 25.08 28.53 -35.99
N LEU A 286 25.17 28.73 -34.66
CA LEU A 286 24.17 28.27 -33.69
C LEU A 286 22.76 28.83 -33.96
N ILE A 287 22.67 30.08 -34.41
CA ILE A 287 21.39 30.77 -34.66
C ILE A 287 20.58 30.06 -35.75
N LYS A 288 21.25 29.50 -36.77
CA LYS A 288 20.61 28.77 -37.88
C LYS A 288 19.85 27.53 -37.41
N PHE A 289 20.29 26.92 -36.31
CA PHE A 289 19.71 25.69 -35.76
C PHE A 289 18.83 25.95 -34.51
N ARG A 290 18.54 27.23 -34.21
CA ARG A 290 17.70 27.62 -33.06
C ARG A 290 16.28 27.06 -33.21
N ARG A 291 15.85 26.30 -32.22
CA ARG A 291 14.47 25.81 -32.06
C ARG A 291 13.79 26.54 -30.90
N GLU A 292 12.47 26.74 -30.99
CA GLU A 292 11.70 27.41 -29.94
C GLU A 292 11.74 26.61 -28.63
N LEU A 293 11.99 27.30 -27.51
CA LEU A 293 11.94 26.72 -26.17
C LEU A 293 10.68 27.22 -25.45
N ARG A 294 9.74 26.30 -25.20
CA ARG A 294 8.47 26.63 -24.53
C ARG A 294 8.70 27.04 -23.07
N GLN A 295 7.73 27.75 -22.51
CA GLN A 295 7.76 28.25 -21.13
C GLN A 295 6.62 27.64 -20.33
N ILE A 296 6.90 27.20 -19.10
CA ILE A 296 5.92 26.64 -18.17
C ILE A 296 6.02 27.36 -16.82
N PRO A 297 4.91 27.70 -16.15
CA PRO A 297 4.97 28.31 -14.82
C PRO A 297 5.52 27.32 -13.78
N GLU A 298 6.38 27.77 -12.88
CA GLU A 298 7.04 26.89 -11.89
C GLU A 298 6.08 26.34 -10.79
N GLU A 299 4.92 26.97 -10.63
CA GLU A 299 3.92 26.64 -9.62
C GLU A 299 2.89 25.60 -10.09
N VAL A 300 2.90 25.19 -11.37
CA VAL A 300 2.02 24.10 -11.84
C VAL A 300 2.48 22.77 -11.28
N THR A 301 1.54 21.83 -11.15
CA THR A 301 1.85 20.47 -10.72
C THR A 301 2.58 19.70 -11.82
N VAL A 302 3.45 18.78 -11.41
CA VAL A 302 4.21 17.94 -12.34
C VAL A 302 3.27 17.12 -13.24
N GLU A 303 2.13 16.66 -12.72
CA GLU A 303 1.09 15.99 -13.52
C GLU A 303 0.55 16.85 -14.68
N LYS A 304 0.29 18.13 -14.42
CA LYS A 304 -0.17 19.06 -15.47
C LYS A 304 0.94 19.34 -16.47
N ALA A 305 2.17 19.50 -16.00
CA ALA A 305 3.34 19.67 -16.86
C ALA A 305 3.54 18.44 -17.76
N LEU A 306 3.41 17.22 -17.25
CA LEU A 306 3.49 15.99 -18.05
C LEU A 306 2.46 15.98 -19.18
N ARG A 307 1.20 16.30 -18.85
CA ARG A 307 0.13 16.36 -19.84
C ARG A 307 0.44 17.38 -20.93
N GLU A 308 0.90 18.57 -20.55
CA GLU A 308 1.31 19.59 -21.51
C GLU A 308 2.49 19.13 -22.38
N PHE A 309 3.48 18.45 -21.79
CA PHE A 309 4.62 17.87 -22.50
C PHE A 309 4.18 16.84 -23.55
N GLN A 310 3.24 15.97 -23.20
CA GLN A 310 2.69 14.94 -24.09
C GLN A 310 1.81 15.54 -25.20
N GLU A 311 0.87 16.44 -24.86
CA GLU A 311 -0.05 17.06 -25.82
C GLU A 311 0.70 17.91 -26.86
N LYS A 312 1.67 18.71 -26.40
CA LYS A 312 2.46 19.60 -27.28
C LYS A 312 3.70 18.92 -27.87
N ARG A 313 3.96 17.64 -27.52
CA ARG A 313 5.14 16.86 -27.93
C ARG A 313 6.47 17.58 -27.69
N ILE A 314 6.56 18.29 -26.57
CA ILE A 314 7.78 19.00 -26.16
C ILE A 314 8.63 18.08 -25.28
N GLN A 315 9.95 18.24 -25.36
CA GLN A 315 10.93 17.44 -24.60
C GLN A 315 11.69 18.29 -23.57
N LEU A 316 11.60 19.61 -23.69
CA LEU A 316 12.34 20.59 -22.91
C LEU A 316 11.54 21.90 -22.81
N ALA A 317 11.50 22.51 -21.63
CA ALA A 317 10.85 23.79 -21.40
C ALA A 317 11.62 24.63 -20.37
N LEU A 318 11.58 25.95 -20.50
CA LEU A 318 12.01 26.87 -19.44
C LEU A 318 10.90 27.02 -18.41
N THR A 319 11.28 27.09 -17.14
CA THR A 319 10.35 27.38 -16.06
C THR A 319 10.40 28.84 -15.69
N LYS A 320 9.26 29.42 -15.33
CA LYS A 320 9.15 30.83 -14.96
C LYS A 320 8.38 31.06 -13.67
N ASN A 321 8.81 32.07 -12.92
CA ASN A 321 8.06 32.59 -11.78
C ASN A 321 6.89 33.49 -12.24
N SER A 322 6.11 33.95 -11.27
CA SER A 322 4.99 34.88 -11.49
C SER A 322 5.40 36.25 -12.04
N ALA A 323 6.67 36.65 -11.87
CA ALA A 323 7.23 37.87 -12.45
C ALA A 323 7.69 37.69 -13.91
N GLY A 324 7.65 36.47 -14.44
CA GLY A 324 8.05 36.16 -15.82
C GLY A 324 9.54 35.92 -16.01
N GLU A 325 10.31 35.85 -14.92
CA GLU A 325 11.74 35.53 -14.93
C GLU A 325 11.95 34.03 -15.03
N THR A 326 12.99 33.63 -15.76
CA THR A 326 13.39 32.22 -15.88
C THR A 326 13.97 31.72 -14.57
N THR A 327 13.37 30.70 -13.98
CA THR A 327 13.83 30.10 -12.72
C THR A 327 14.56 28.78 -12.90
N GLY A 328 14.36 28.10 -14.04
CA GLY A 328 14.97 26.81 -14.32
C GLY A 328 14.64 26.23 -15.69
N LEU A 329 14.96 24.95 -15.84
CA LEU A 329 14.74 24.13 -17.03
C LEU A 329 14.06 22.83 -16.59
N LEU A 330 13.04 22.40 -17.33
CA LEU A 330 12.32 21.15 -17.08
C LEU A 330 12.41 20.27 -18.33
N THR A 331 12.72 19.00 -18.15
CA THR A 331 12.76 17.99 -19.20
C THR A 331 11.64 16.96 -19.02
N MET A 332 11.33 16.20 -20.07
CA MET A 332 10.40 15.06 -19.94
C MET A 332 10.98 13.98 -19.02
N GLU A 333 12.32 13.86 -19.00
CA GLU A 333 13.05 12.91 -18.15
C GLU A 333 12.84 13.25 -16.66
N ASP A 334 13.02 14.51 -16.24
CA ASP A 334 12.79 14.94 -14.85
C ASP A 334 11.36 14.62 -14.38
N ILE A 335 10.38 14.83 -15.26
CA ILE A 335 8.96 14.56 -14.98
C ILE A 335 8.71 13.06 -14.80
N VAL A 336 9.29 12.23 -15.67
CA VAL A 336 9.10 10.78 -15.60
C VAL A 336 9.89 10.19 -14.44
N GLU A 337 11.07 10.72 -14.13
CA GLU A 337 11.90 10.31 -13.00
C GLU A 337 11.16 10.51 -11.67
N GLU A 338 10.39 11.59 -11.53
CA GLU A 338 9.54 11.79 -10.36
C GLU A 338 8.52 10.64 -10.19
N LEU A 339 8.03 10.03 -11.28
CA LEU A 339 7.11 8.89 -11.23
C LEU A 339 7.81 7.55 -10.99
N THR A 340 8.91 7.29 -11.70
CA THR A 340 9.51 5.96 -11.78
C THR A 340 10.71 5.78 -10.85
N GLY A 341 11.26 6.87 -10.32
CA GLY A 341 12.66 6.93 -9.90
C GLY A 341 13.60 6.97 -11.12
N GLU A 342 14.92 6.88 -10.91
CA GLU A 342 15.91 6.92 -12.01
C GLU A 342 15.57 5.97 -13.16
N ILE A 343 15.40 6.56 -14.34
CA ILE A 343 15.56 5.83 -15.60
C ILE A 343 17.00 6.08 -16.03
N ARG A 344 17.86 5.08 -15.83
CA ARG A 344 19.28 5.17 -16.19
C ARG A 344 19.43 5.29 -17.69
N ASP A 345 20.19 6.29 -18.14
CA ASP A 345 20.58 6.38 -19.55
C ASP A 345 21.60 5.27 -19.86
N GLU A 346 21.59 4.78 -21.10
CA GLU A 346 22.56 3.80 -21.62
C GLU A 346 24.00 4.34 -21.55
N PHE A 347 24.16 5.67 -21.52
CA PHE A 347 25.45 6.35 -21.41
C PHE A 347 25.86 6.71 -19.99
N ASP A 348 24.97 6.52 -19.00
CA ASP A 348 25.32 6.70 -17.60
C ASP A 348 26.21 5.53 -17.16
N GLN A 349 27.42 5.86 -16.71
CA GLN A 349 28.20 4.88 -15.98
C GLN A 349 27.44 4.60 -14.67
N PRO A 350 27.13 3.33 -14.33
CA PRO A 350 26.46 3.05 -13.07
C PRO A 350 27.30 3.70 -11.96
N PRO A 351 26.74 4.61 -11.15
CA PRO A 351 27.47 5.10 -10.01
C PRO A 351 27.76 3.88 -9.15
N ARG A 352 29.03 3.48 -9.09
CA ARG A 352 29.51 2.51 -8.08
C ARG A 352 29.56 3.26 -6.76
N PHE A 353 28.38 3.64 -6.28
CA PHE A 353 28.27 4.20 -4.95
C PHE A 353 28.55 3.08 -3.97
N LEU A 354 29.60 3.24 -3.17
CA LEU A 354 29.96 2.32 -2.10
C LEU A 354 29.35 2.87 -0.81
N LEU A 355 28.52 2.09 -0.12
CA LEU A 355 28.04 2.40 1.23
C LEU A 355 29.18 2.80 2.17
N ASN A 356 30.36 2.17 2.02
CA ASN A 356 31.54 2.47 2.81
C ASN A 356 31.99 3.95 2.71
N SER A 357 31.64 4.62 1.61
CA SER A 357 32.02 6.01 1.34
C SER A 357 31.10 7.03 2.01
N ALA A 358 29.85 6.65 2.31
CA ALA A 358 28.94 7.44 3.14
C ALA A 358 29.05 7.14 4.63
N LEU A 359 29.56 5.95 5.01
CA LEU A 359 29.58 5.52 6.40
C LEU A 359 30.54 6.36 7.24
N ILE A 360 29.99 7.11 8.20
CA ILE A 360 30.75 7.85 9.20
C ILE A 360 30.95 6.93 10.41
N LYS A 361 32.13 6.32 10.51
CA LYS A 361 32.43 5.29 11.52
C LYS A 361 32.32 5.84 12.95
N GLU A 362 32.76 7.07 13.14
CA GLU A 362 32.79 7.78 14.42
C GLU A 362 31.36 8.10 14.92
N ALA A 363 30.39 8.15 14.00
CA ALA A 363 28.99 8.39 14.32
C ALA A 363 28.21 7.11 14.67
N CYS A 364 28.78 5.93 14.42
CA CYS A 364 28.10 4.66 14.66
C CYS A 364 28.07 4.34 16.17
N GLU A 365 26.88 4.02 16.69
CA GLU A 365 26.67 3.59 18.07
C GLU A 365 26.17 2.16 18.07
N LEU A 366 26.89 1.25 18.73
CA LEU A 366 26.54 -0.16 18.78
C LEU A 366 25.74 -0.55 20.03
N GLU A 367 25.56 0.40 20.94
CA GLU A 367 24.81 0.26 22.18
C GLU A 367 23.96 1.51 22.43
N LEU A 368 22.89 1.66 21.65
CA LEU A 368 21.89 2.70 21.85
C LEU A 368 21.28 2.59 23.25
N LYS A 369 21.16 3.74 23.92
CA LYS A 369 20.58 3.83 25.27
C LYS A 369 19.08 4.05 25.23
N GLU A 370 18.62 4.75 24.20
CA GLU A 370 17.22 5.13 24.07
C GLU A 370 16.35 3.95 23.65
N THR A 371 15.16 3.89 24.23
CA THR A 371 14.17 2.80 24.00
C THR A 371 12.98 3.24 23.16
N SER A 372 12.83 4.56 22.95
CA SER A 372 11.83 5.13 22.05
C SER A 372 12.39 5.32 20.65
N ARG A 373 11.53 5.09 19.65
CA ARG A 373 11.83 5.27 18.23
C ARG A 373 12.46 6.62 17.89
N PHE A 374 11.81 7.72 18.30
CA PHE A 374 12.25 9.05 17.93
C PHE A 374 13.50 9.49 18.69
N GLU A 375 13.64 9.06 19.94
CA GLU A 375 14.82 9.34 20.78
C GLU A 375 16.05 8.63 20.22
N ALA A 376 15.91 7.37 19.81
CA ALA A 376 16.99 6.60 19.19
C ALA A 376 17.44 7.19 17.84
N ILE A 377 16.51 7.65 17.01
CA ILE A 377 16.84 8.40 15.79
C ILE A 377 17.62 9.68 16.15
N GLY A 378 17.16 10.41 17.16
CA GLY A 378 17.82 11.62 17.66
C GLY A 378 19.22 11.34 18.21
N GLU A 379 19.43 10.23 18.91
CA GLU A 379 20.73 9.79 19.43
C GLU A 379 21.74 9.57 18.29
N VAL A 380 21.37 8.77 17.28
CA VAL A 380 22.23 8.50 16.11
C VAL A 380 22.50 9.78 15.33
N LEU A 381 21.49 10.62 15.11
CA LEU A 381 21.64 11.90 14.40
C LEU A 381 22.56 12.87 15.14
N SER A 382 22.46 12.91 16.48
CA SER A 382 23.33 13.74 17.32
C SER A 382 24.80 13.36 17.16
N LYS A 383 25.11 12.05 17.16
CA LYS A 383 26.47 11.56 16.92
C LYS A 383 26.96 11.85 15.51
N LEU A 384 26.08 11.70 14.51
CA LEU A 384 26.41 12.01 13.13
C LEU A 384 26.76 13.50 12.96
N HIS A 385 26.02 14.39 13.61
CA HIS A 385 26.31 15.83 13.59
C HIS A 385 27.64 16.17 14.29
N ILE A 386 27.97 15.50 15.42
CA ILE A 386 29.25 15.69 16.12
C ILE A 386 30.43 15.25 15.22
N ALA A 387 30.30 14.11 14.54
CA ALA A 387 31.35 13.57 13.68
C ALA A 387 31.47 14.32 12.33
N SER A 388 30.35 14.85 11.81
CA SER A 388 30.30 15.58 10.53
C SER A 388 29.36 16.79 10.63
N PRO A 389 29.86 17.96 11.08
CA PRO A 389 29.06 19.17 11.28
C PRO A 389 28.80 19.92 9.96
N SER A 390 28.29 19.21 8.95
CA SER A 390 28.07 19.72 7.59
C SER A 390 26.60 20.02 7.26
N PHE A 391 25.71 19.91 8.24
CA PHE A 391 24.27 20.07 8.07
C PHE A 391 23.61 20.64 9.34
N ASP A 392 22.44 21.26 9.19
CA ASP A 392 21.60 21.69 10.30
C ASP A 392 20.89 20.48 10.92
N LYS A 393 21.21 20.20 12.19
CA LYS A 393 20.67 19.05 12.93
C LYS A 393 19.16 19.16 13.15
N ASP A 394 18.64 20.35 13.43
CA ASP A 394 17.23 20.54 13.76
C ASP A 394 16.38 20.43 12.51
N GLU A 395 16.86 20.98 11.39
CA GLU A 395 16.25 20.77 10.07
C GLU A 395 16.22 19.28 9.71
N ALA A 396 17.35 18.58 9.88
CA ALA A 396 17.46 17.15 9.60
C ALA A 396 16.51 16.30 10.46
N LEU A 397 16.47 16.56 11.77
CA LEU A 397 15.60 15.84 12.68
C LEU A 397 14.13 16.04 12.31
N LYS A 398 13.73 17.28 12.00
CA LYS A 398 12.36 17.61 11.58
C LYS A 398 11.98 16.89 10.29
N ALA A 399 12.88 16.83 9.31
CA ALA A 399 12.64 16.11 8.05
C ALA A 399 12.46 14.60 8.27
N ILE A 400 13.33 13.98 9.08
CA ILE A 400 13.26 12.55 9.40
C ILE A 400 11.98 12.23 10.19
N ILE A 401 11.65 13.01 11.23
CA ILE A 401 10.45 12.78 12.04
C ILE A 401 9.19 12.93 11.19
N LYS A 402 9.13 13.94 10.31
CA LYS A 402 8.00 14.12 9.38
C LYS A 402 7.82 12.87 8.51
N ARG A 403 8.92 12.30 8.00
CA ARG A 403 8.90 11.07 7.21
C ARG A 403 8.47 9.85 8.03
N GLU A 404 9.04 9.67 9.22
CA GLU A 404 8.82 8.54 10.13
C GLU A 404 7.42 8.54 10.77
N THR A 405 6.80 9.72 10.88
CA THR A 405 5.42 9.88 11.34
C THR A 405 4.43 9.46 10.26
N ASN A 406 4.70 9.80 9.00
CA ASN A 406 3.85 9.40 7.88
C ASN A 406 3.93 7.89 7.64
N PHE A 407 5.15 7.31 7.68
CA PHE A 407 5.37 5.87 7.56
C PHE A 407 6.56 5.46 8.40
N SER A 408 6.45 4.30 9.05
CA SER A 408 7.65 3.78 9.70
C SER A 408 8.69 3.36 8.66
N THR A 409 9.95 3.67 8.94
CA THR A 409 11.08 3.21 8.12
C THR A 409 11.57 1.82 8.52
N ALA A 410 10.86 1.12 9.41
CA ALA A 410 11.13 -0.28 9.70
C ALA A 410 10.65 -1.16 8.53
N LEU A 411 11.58 -1.83 7.86
CA LEU A 411 11.31 -2.66 6.67
C LEU A 411 11.30 -4.16 7.01
N GLY A 412 11.21 -4.50 8.29
CA GLY A 412 11.34 -5.86 8.81
C GLY A 412 12.80 -6.28 9.01
N HIS A 413 12.99 -7.56 9.29
CA HIS A 413 14.28 -8.14 9.65
C HIS A 413 14.93 -7.44 10.85
N GLN A 414 14.14 -6.90 11.79
CA GLN A 414 14.63 -6.12 12.94
C GLN A 414 15.51 -4.91 12.54
N THR A 415 15.24 -4.28 11.39
CA THR A 415 16.01 -3.13 10.87
C THR A 415 15.11 -1.96 10.49
N ALA A 416 15.63 -0.73 10.65
CA ALA A 416 14.98 0.50 10.19
C ALA A 416 15.95 1.39 9.42
N PHE A 417 15.41 2.21 8.50
CA PHE A 417 16.17 3.09 7.61
C PHE A 417 15.68 4.54 7.67
N PRO A 418 15.77 5.25 8.81
CA PRO A 418 15.34 6.64 8.88
C PRO A 418 16.20 7.49 7.94
N HIS A 419 15.54 8.23 7.05
CA HIS A 419 16.23 8.93 5.97
C HIS A 419 15.65 10.32 5.68
N ALA A 420 16.50 11.24 5.24
CA ALA A 420 16.10 12.56 4.79
C ALA A 420 17.04 13.10 3.69
N ARG A 421 16.49 14.02 2.88
CA ARG A 421 17.26 14.85 1.94
C ARG A 421 17.45 16.24 2.55
N LEU A 422 18.65 16.81 2.43
CA LEU A 422 19.02 18.10 3.05
C LEU A 422 19.75 18.99 2.04
N ALA A 423 19.34 20.26 1.95
CA ALA A 423 19.80 21.16 0.88
C ALA A 423 21.23 21.65 1.15
N SER A 424 21.62 21.66 2.43
CA SER A 424 22.95 22.01 2.92
C SER A 424 23.99 20.90 2.71
N LEU A 425 23.57 19.68 2.36
CA LEU A 425 24.47 18.53 2.20
C LEU A 425 25.08 18.50 0.80
N SER A 426 26.40 18.28 0.71
CA SER A 426 27.11 18.08 -0.56
C SER A 426 27.47 16.62 -0.85
N LYS A 427 27.42 15.75 0.17
CA LYS A 427 27.75 14.32 0.09
C LYS A 427 26.84 13.52 1.02
N PRO A 428 26.53 12.25 0.69
CA PRO A 428 25.72 11.41 1.55
C PRO A 428 26.43 11.07 2.86
N LEU A 429 25.65 10.95 3.93
CA LEU A 429 26.11 10.52 5.24
C LEU A 429 25.27 9.32 5.70
N LEU A 430 25.94 8.30 6.22
CA LEU A 430 25.34 7.09 6.76
C LEU A 430 25.92 6.84 8.16
N ALA A 431 25.04 6.61 9.13
CA ALA A 431 25.41 6.17 10.47
C ALA A 431 24.57 4.97 10.89
N VAL A 432 25.13 4.10 11.73
CA VAL A 432 24.43 2.92 12.23
C VAL A 432 24.27 3.00 13.73
N GLY A 433 23.03 2.86 14.20
CA GLY A 433 22.69 2.64 15.59
C GLY A 433 22.30 1.18 15.82
N LYS A 434 22.81 0.53 16.88
CA LYS A 434 22.39 -0.81 17.29
C LYS A 434 21.86 -0.81 18.71
N SER A 435 20.69 -1.41 18.90
CA SER A 435 20.08 -1.65 20.22
C SER A 435 20.21 -3.12 20.60
N ARG A 436 20.54 -3.38 21.87
CA ARG A 436 20.65 -4.75 22.42
C ARG A 436 19.28 -5.39 22.61
N ASP A 437 18.36 -4.64 23.25
CA ASP A 437 17.02 -5.10 23.60
C ASP A 437 16.03 -4.92 22.44
N GLY A 438 16.37 -4.05 21.48
CA GLY A 438 15.53 -3.69 20.36
C GLY A 438 14.56 -2.58 20.72
N ILE A 439 14.15 -1.83 19.69
CA ILE A 439 13.36 -0.62 19.82
C ILE A 439 12.06 -0.83 19.08
N TYR A 440 10.93 -0.45 19.68
CA TYR A 440 9.65 -0.59 19.01
C TYR A 440 9.53 0.42 17.87
N PHE A 441 9.43 -0.11 16.65
CA PHE A 441 8.98 0.59 15.47
C PHE A 441 7.74 -0.15 14.95
N PRO A 442 6.73 0.52 14.40
CA PRO A 442 5.70 -0.15 13.62
C PRO A 442 6.36 -0.88 12.44
N SER A 443 6.56 -2.20 12.56
CA SER A 443 7.32 -2.99 11.59
C SER A 443 6.48 -4.13 11.00
N PRO A 444 6.72 -4.51 9.73
CA PRO A 444 6.01 -5.61 9.08
C PRO A 444 6.22 -6.98 9.74
N ASP A 445 7.33 -7.21 10.43
CA ASP A 445 7.58 -8.47 11.15
C ASP A 445 7.08 -8.43 12.60
N ASN A 446 6.56 -7.28 13.05
CA ASN A 446 6.20 -6.97 14.43
C ASN A 446 7.34 -7.32 15.42
N GLN A 447 8.59 -7.33 14.94
CA GLN A 447 9.78 -7.55 15.75
C GLN A 447 10.41 -6.20 16.10
N PRO A 448 10.99 -6.07 17.30
CA PRO A 448 11.67 -4.85 17.70
C PRO A 448 12.92 -4.62 16.82
N VAL A 449 13.12 -3.38 16.38
CA VAL A 449 14.25 -2.98 15.56
C VAL A 449 15.54 -3.00 16.38
N LYS A 450 16.50 -3.80 15.96
CA LYS A 450 17.83 -3.89 16.58
C LYS A 450 18.87 -3.04 15.90
N VAL A 451 18.69 -2.70 14.62
CA VAL A 451 19.64 -1.90 13.85
C VAL A 451 18.93 -0.79 13.11
N ILE A 452 19.43 0.43 13.27
CA ILE A 452 18.97 1.65 12.60
C ILE A 452 20.07 2.11 11.65
N PHE A 453 19.76 2.26 10.36
CA PHE A 453 20.63 2.89 9.38
C PHE A 453 20.11 4.30 9.09
N LEU A 454 20.71 5.30 9.72
CA LEU A 454 20.36 6.71 9.53
C LEU A 454 21.04 7.23 8.25
N ILE A 455 20.25 7.72 7.30
CA ILE A 455 20.73 8.12 5.97
C ILE A 455 20.39 9.60 5.70
N LEU A 456 21.41 10.43 5.48
CA LEU A 456 21.24 11.81 5.00
C LEU A 456 21.82 11.93 3.60
N THR A 457 21.09 12.59 2.70
CA THR A 457 21.49 12.74 1.29
C THR A 457 21.29 14.17 0.79
N PRO A 458 22.07 14.63 -0.20
CA PRO A 458 21.83 15.92 -0.86
C PRO A 458 20.48 15.97 -1.60
N PHE A 459 19.84 17.15 -1.72
CA PHE A 459 18.59 17.29 -2.51
C PHE A 459 18.78 17.11 -4.02
N ASN A 460 19.94 17.51 -4.54
CA ASN A 460 20.27 17.47 -5.97
C ASN A 460 20.64 16.07 -6.47
N GLU A 461 20.66 15.06 -5.58
CA GLU A 461 20.93 13.66 -5.92
C GLU A 461 19.85 12.74 -5.29
N PRO A 462 18.58 12.84 -5.72
CA PRO A 462 17.47 12.06 -5.13
C PRO A 462 17.69 10.54 -5.21
N THR A 463 18.45 10.15 -6.19
CA THR A 463 18.65 8.79 -6.64
C THR A 463 19.66 8.03 -5.81
N LEU A 464 20.65 8.77 -5.31
CA LEU A 464 21.65 8.32 -4.37
C LEU A 464 21.00 7.74 -3.11
N GLN A 465 19.91 8.36 -2.62
CA GLN A 465 19.14 7.84 -1.50
C GLN A 465 18.52 6.48 -1.80
N LEU A 466 17.90 6.33 -2.97
CA LEU A 466 17.31 5.05 -3.41
C LEU A 466 18.38 3.97 -3.60
N ASN A 467 19.53 4.34 -4.17
CA ASN A 467 20.67 3.43 -4.35
C ASN A 467 21.21 2.94 -3.00
N ILE A 468 21.39 3.84 -2.01
CA ILE A 468 21.79 3.48 -0.64
C ILE A 468 20.75 2.55 0.01
N LEU A 469 19.47 2.90 -0.06
CA LEU A 469 18.38 2.10 0.49
C LEU A 469 18.31 0.70 -0.15
N SER A 470 18.49 0.61 -1.47
CA SER A 470 18.51 -0.66 -2.21
C SER A 470 19.69 -1.53 -1.79
N GLN A 471 20.89 -0.97 -1.71
CA GLN A 471 22.09 -1.68 -1.26
C GLN A 471 21.93 -2.17 0.18
N LEU A 472 21.44 -1.32 1.08
CA LEU A 472 21.20 -1.70 2.47
C LEU A 472 20.09 -2.77 2.60
N SER A 473 19.03 -2.67 1.81
CA SER A 473 17.97 -3.70 1.74
C SER A 473 18.55 -5.04 1.26
N GLY A 474 19.42 -5.02 0.25
CA GLY A 474 20.15 -6.22 -0.22
C GLY A 474 21.08 -6.80 0.85
N LEU A 475 21.80 -5.96 1.59
CA LEU A 475 22.66 -6.37 2.71
C LEU A 475 21.85 -7.07 3.80
N ILE A 476 20.72 -6.46 4.20
CA ILE A 476 19.83 -7.00 5.22
C ILE A 476 19.14 -8.27 4.77
N SER A 477 18.77 -8.40 3.50
CA SER A 477 18.13 -9.60 2.96
C SER A 477 19.03 -10.84 3.04
N ASN A 478 20.36 -10.65 3.07
CA ASN A 478 21.33 -11.73 3.24
C ASN A 478 21.41 -12.19 4.71
N LEU A 479 20.84 -13.36 5.01
CA LEU A 479 20.79 -13.93 6.35
C LEU A 479 22.16 -14.03 7.05
N THR A 480 23.23 -14.38 6.32
CA THR A 480 24.57 -14.52 6.90
C THR A 480 25.13 -13.17 7.30
N LEU A 481 25.03 -12.16 6.43
CA LEU A 481 25.52 -10.81 6.71
C LEU A 481 24.71 -10.15 7.82
N ARG A 482 23.38 -10.35 7.82
CA ARG A 482 22.50 -9.87 8.89
C ARG A 482 22.84 -10.47 10.26
N LYS A 483 23.12 -11.79 10.33
CA LYS A 483 23.59 -12.41 11.58
C LYS A 483 24.91 -11.81 12.07
N ARG A 484 25.85 -11.55 11.15
CA ARG A 484 27.12 -10.88 11.47
C ARG A 484 26.88 -9.45 11.98
N LEU A 485 25.94 -8.72 11.37
CA LEU A 485 25.58 -7.36 11.75
C LEU A 485 25.04 -7.29 13.18
N PHE A 486 24.15 -8.22 13.57
CA PHE A 486 23.65 -8.27 14.94
C PHE A 486 24.73 -8.64 15.96
N ALA A 487 25.67 -9.51 15.57
CA ALA A 487 26.79 -9.93 16.40
C ALA A 487 27.94 -8.90 16.49
N ALA A 488 27.97 -7.89 15.62
CA ALA A 488 29.05 -6.91 15.57
C ALA A 488 29.17 -6.13 16.89
N LYS A 489 30.36 -6.12 17.48
CA LYS A 489 30.67 -5.43 18.75
C LYS A 489 31.54 -4.19 18.55
N THR A 490 32.13 -4.02 17.38
CA THR A 490 32.99 -2.88 17.03
C THR A 490 32.58 -2.28 15.69
N THR A 491 32.84 -0.98 15.51
CA THR A 491 32.55 -0.26 14.26
C THR A 491 33.37 -0.80 13.09
N ASP A 492 34.57 -1.34 13.35
CA ASP A 492 35.38 -2.05 12.34
C ASP A 492 34.71 -3.31 11.82
N GLN A 493 34.06 -4.09 12.70
CA GLN A 493 33.29 -5.26 12.27
C GLN A 493 32.09 -4.86 11.41
N LEU A 494 31.45 -3.73 11.72
CA LEU A 494 30.35 -3.19 10.94
C LEU A 494 30.81 -2.77 9.54
N LEU A 495 31.94 -2.06 9.46
CA LEU A 495 32.55 -1.70 8.18
C LEU A 495 32.92 -2.94 7.36
N ASP A 496 33.55 -3.95 7.97
CA ASP A 496 33.93 -5.19 7.30
C ASP A 496 32.72 -5.91 6.68
N ILE A 497 31.56 -5.89 7.36
CA ILE A 497 30.31 -6.45 6.84
C ILE A 497 29.84 -5.69 5.60
N ILE A 498 29.88 -4.36 5.63
CA ILE A 498 29.51 -3.50 4.49
C ILE A 498 30.45 -3.75 3.31
N ILE A 499 31.75 -3.77 3.54
CA ILE A 499 32.76 -4.05 2.50
C ILE A 499 32.59 -5.47 1.94
N THR A 500 32.31 -6.47 2.79
CA THR A 500 32.03 -7.84 2.36
C THR A 500 30.82 -7.89 1.43
N PHE A 501 29.76 -7.13 1.76
CA PHE A 501 28.57 -7.03 0.92
C PHE A 501 28.90 -6.40 -0.44
N GLU A 502 29.56 -5.25 -0.43
CA GLU A 502 29.95 -4.53 -1.65
C GLU A 502 30.80 -5.41 -2.59
N ASN A 503 31.80 -6.09 -2.05
CA ASN A 503 32.67 -6.99 -2.83
C ASN A 503 31.92 -8.19 -3.44
N LYS A 504 30.81 -8.61 -2.83
CA LYS A 504 29.97 -9.71 -3.33
C LYS A 504 28.97 -9.23 -4.38
N VAL A 505 28.47 -8.00 -4.27
CA VAL A 505 27.56 -7.36 -5.24
C VAL A 505 28.31 -6.81 -6.46
N MET A 506 29.59 -6.47 -6.31
CA MET A 506 30.46 -6.00 -7.39
C MET A 506 31.08 -7.12 -8.25
N LYS A 507 30.83 -8.40 -7.93
CA LYS A 507 31.12 -9.56 -8.79
C LYS A 507 29.83 -10.02 -9.45
#